data_AF-A0A378SF43-F1
#
_entry.id   AF-A0A378SF43-F1
#
_cell.length_a   1.000
_cell.length_b   1.000
_cell.length_c   1.000
_cell.angle_alpha   90.00
_cell.angle_beta   90.00
_cell.angle_gamma   90.00
#
_symmetry.space_group_name_H-M   'P 1'
#
loop_
_entity.id
_entity.type
_entity.pdbx_description
1 polymer ?
#
loop_
_entity_poly.entity_id
_entity_poly.type
_entity_poly.pdbx_seq_one_letter_code
_entity_poly.pdbx_strand_id
1 'polypeptide(L)'
;MTKAIASSGSGKSAARQLAETFSAETLDSLIKDAVKSGTPIDGADGLLNELTKAVLERALDSELTHHLGYEAGDPAGRGSGNSRNGTTPKTVSTVNGPVAIAVPRDRNGSFEPAIVPKKVRRLGNLNSVVLSLYSRGMTTRDIEAHLEEVYGASVSRELISNITEVVVDEIKAWQSRPLDEVYPILYIDGLRLRIKDNGVVTTKVAYLAIGVDLDGRKHALGVWIQDSEGAKFWQKVVIDLRNRGVRDILIACCDGLTGLPDAIRSIYPETVVQTSSINNGRAGMVSAFTCTTTGRTCANASPSRSTCRPVRPWWLRGMDRPARAAPPVSAVSAEMRFRARPVIAA
;
A
#
# COMPACT_ATOMS: atom_id res chain seq x y z
N MET A 1 31.45 17.56 -3.72
CA MET A 1 31.66 16.10 -3.89
C MET A 1 30.93 15.38 -2.77
N THR A 2 29.71 14.98 -3.06
CA THR A 2 28.75 14.33 -2.15
C THR A 2 29.16 12.88 -1.93
N LYS A 3 29.40 12.52 -0.66
CA LYS A 3 29.73 11.15 -0.25
C LYS A 3 28.43 10.35 -0.15
N ALA A 4 28.29 9.35 -1.01
CA ALA A 4 27.16 8.42 -0.99
C ALA A 4 27.17 7.60 0.31
N ILE A 5 26.06 7.61 1.03
CA ILE A 5 25.79 6.72 2.15
C ILE A 5 25.22 5.43 1.55
N ALA A 6 26.06 4.40 1.46
CA ALA A 6 25.63 3.04 1.18
C ALA A 6 25.28 2.35 2.50
N SER A 7 23.98 2.17 2.78
CA SER A 7 23.49 1.39 3.91
C SER A 7 22.58 0.25 3.42
N SER A 8 23.15 -0.92 3.12
CA SER A 8 22.33 -2.12 2.84
C SER A 8 23.07 -3.48 2.94
N GLY A 9 24.07 -3.63 3.84
CA GLY A 9 24.86 -4.87 3.92
C GLY A 9 24.96 -5.61 5.26
N SER A 10 24.81 -4.93 6.40
CA SER A 10 25.27 -5.47 7.69
C SER A 10 24.41 -6.59 8.30
N GLY A 11 23.07 -6.49 8.23
CA GLY A 11 22.19 -7.38 8.99
C GLY A 11 22.17 -8.85 8.56
N LYS A 12 22.40 -9.14 7.27
CA LYS A 12 22.44 -10.52 6.75
C LYS A 12 23.75 -11.26 7.12
N SER A 13 24.80 -10.53 7.45
CA SER A 13 26.13 -11.08 7.81
C SER A 13 26.14 -11.67 9.23
N ALA A 14 25.59 -10.94 10.20
CA ALA A 14 25.63 -11.34 11.62
C ALA A 14 24.76 -12.57 11.92
N ALA A 15 23.55 -12.64 11.32
CA ALA A 15 22.67 -13.80 11.48
C ALA A 15 23.30 -15.09 10.91
N ARG A 16 24.07 -14.98 9.82
CA ARG A 16 24.79 -16.11 9.22
C ARG A 16 25.95 -16.59 10.09
N GLN A 17 26.72 -15.67 10.68
CA GLN A 17 27.80 -16.00 11.61
C GLN A 17 27.28 -16.70 12.89
N LEU A 18 26.11 -16.28 13.38
CA LEU A 18 25.45 -16.94 14.52
C LEU A 18 24.95 -18.34 14.17
N ALA A 19 24.42 -18.54 12.95
CA ALA A 19 24.02 -19.87 12.48
C ALA A 19 25.22 -20.83 12.36
N GLU A 20 26.39 -20.32 11.98
CA GLU A 20 27.66 -21.08 11.93
C GLU A 20 28.20 -21.44 13.32
N THR A 21 27.68 -20.82 14.40
CA THR A 21 28.07 -21.13 15.78
C THR A 21 27.41 -22.41 16.31
N PHE A 22 26.28 -22.82 15.74
CA PHE A 22 25.66 -24.10 16.05
C PHE A 22 26.39 -25.21 15.29
N SER A 23 26.86 -26.24 15.99
CA SER A 23 27.52 -27.36 15.31
C SER A 23 26.50 -28.16 14.49
N ALA A 24 26.88 -28.58 13.28
CA ALA A 24 26.02 -29.37 12.40
C ALA A 24 25.46 -30.62 13.10
N GLU A 25 26.25 -31.24 13.96
CA GLU A 25 25.86 -32.41 14.75
C GLU A 25 24.70 -32.12 15.73
N THR A 26 24.70 -30.94 16.37
CA THR A 26 23.61 -30.54 17.29
C THR A 26 22.31 -30.25 16.53
N LEU A 27 22.41 -29.66 15.34
CA LEU A 27 21.24 -29.43 14.49
C LEU A 27 20.67 -30.74 13.96
N ASP A 28 21.53 -31.66 13.51
CA ASP A 28 21.12 -32.99 13.05
C ASP A 28 20.51 -33.83 14.15
N SER A 29 21.01 -33.74 15.39
CA SER A 29 20.38 -34.42 16.54
C SER A 29 19.01 -33.83 16.84
N LEU A 30 18.87 -32.50 16.84
CA LEU A 30 17.58 -31.84 17.10
C LEU A 30 16.53 -32.18 16.04
N ILE A 31 16.92 -32.25 14.76
CA ILE A 31 16.03 -32.64 13.67
C ILE A 31 15.65 -34.12 13.79
N LYS A 32 16.61 -35.01 14.09
CA LYS A 32 16.32 -36.44 14.29
C LYS A 32 15.35 -36.66 15.44
N ASP A 33 15.50 -35.92 16.53
CA ASP A 33 14.63 -36.05 17.68
C ASP A 33 13.23 -35.46 17.42
N ALA A 34 13.13 -34.34 16.69
CA ALA A 34 11.85 -33.80 16.23
C ALA A 34 11.10 -34.76 15.29
N VAL A 35 11.81 -35.41 14.36
CA VAL A 35 11.23 -36.43 13.46
C VAL A 35 10.76 -37.66 14.24
N LYS A 36 11.52 -38.09 15.26
CA LYS A 36 11.11 -39.21 16.13
C LYS A 36 9.89 -38.88 17.00
N SER A 37 9.79 -37.64 17.49
CA SER A 37 8.65 -37.19 18.31
C SER A 37 7.42 -36.81 17.48
N GLY A 38 7.56 -36.76 16.14
CA GLY A 38 6.49 -36.31 15.24
C GLY A 38 6.22 -34.81 15.33
N THR A 39 7.16 -34.04 15.87
CA THR A 39 7.03 -32.58 16.00
C THR A 39 7.33 -31.92 14.65
N PRO A 40 6.42 -31.11 14.10
CA PRO A 40 6.69 -30.33 12.91
C PRO A 40 7.92 -29.41 13.07
N ILE A 41 8.60 -29.11 11.97
CA ILE A 41 9.74 -28.17 12.02
C ILE A 41 9.22 -26.75 12.24
N ASP A 42 8.13 -26.39 11.55
CA ASP A 42 7.44 -25.11 11.56
C ASP A 42 6.04 -25.21 12.21
N GLY A 43 5.36 -24.07 12.35
CA GLY A 43 4.02 -23.99 12.96
C GLY A 43 4.02 -23.80 14.48
N ALA A 44 2.83 -23.60 15.05
CA ALA A 44 2.62 -23.20 16.44
C ALA A 44 3.34 -24.09 17.46
N ASP A 45 3.26 -25.41 17.29
CA ASP A 45 3.88 -26.43 18.14
C ASP A 45 5.19 -27.00 17.55
N GLY A 46 5.79 -26.29 16.59
CA GLY A 46 6.99 -26.74 15.87
C GLY A 46 8.31 -26.48 16.60
N LEU A 47 9.35 -27.22 16.25
CA LEU A 47 10.71 -27.09 16.81
C LEU A 47 11.22 -25.64 16.78
N LEU A 48 10.98 -24.92 15.68
CA LEU A 48 11.41 -23.53 15.54
C LEU A 48 10.75 -22.58 16.55
N ASN A 49 9.50 -22.85 16.96
CA ASN A 49 8.82 -22.04 17.97
C ASN A 49 9.37 -22.29 19.37
N GLU A 50 9.67 -23.53 19.73
CA GLU A 50 10.32 -23.86 21.00
C GLU A 50 11.74 -23.30 21.09
N LEU A 51 12.51 -23.33 19.99
CA LEU A 51 13.82 -22.66 19.92
C LEU A 51 13.68 -21.14 20.09
N THR A 52 12.69 -20.54 19.41
CA THR A 52 12.41 -19.10 19.53
C THR A 52 12.02 -18.72 20.96
N LYS A 53 11.19 -19.54 21.62
CA LYS A 53 10.83 -19.38 23.04
C LYS A 53 12.07 -19.40 23.93
N ALA A 54 12.91 -20.41 23.80
CA ALA A 54 14.10 -20.57 24.63
C ALA A 54 15.08 -19.40 24.47
N VAL A 55 15.24 -18.88 23.25
CA VAL A 55 16.08 -17.71 22.98
C VAL A 55 15.48 -16.45 23.62
N LEU A 56 14.16 -16.23 23.46
CA LEU A 56 13.49 -15.06 24.02
C LEU A 56 13.52 -15.04 25.55
N GLU A 57 13.25 -16.17 26.20
CA GLU A 57 13.27 -16.27 27.67
C GLU A 57 14.67 -15.99 28.23
N ARG A 58 15.71 -16.60 27.65
CA ARG A 58 17.11 -16.35 28.07
C ARG A 58 17.53 -14.90 27.86
N ALA A 59 17.12 -14.30 26.75
CA ALA A 59 17.48 -12.92 26.48
C ALA A 59 16.79 -11.95 27.45
N LEU A 60 15.51 -12.21 27.79
CA LEU A 60 14.79 -11.44 28.80
C LEU A 60 15.38 -11.63 30.20
N ASP A 61 15.83 -12.83 30.56
CA ASP A 61 16.52 -13.08 31.82
C ASP A 61 17.84 -12.32 31.90
N SER A 62 18.59 -12.26 30.78
CA SER A 62 19.82 -11.47 30.68
C SER A 62 19.56 -9.96 30.79
N GLU A 63 18.49 -9.45 30.18
CA GLU A 63 18.07 -8.05 30.37
C GLU A 63 17.73 -7.76 31.84
N LEU A 64 17.05 -8.70 32.51
CA LEU A 64 16.71 -8.54 33.93
C LEU A 64 17.96 -8.60 34.82
N THR A 65 18.93 -9.47 34.50
CA THR A 65 20.25 -9.45 35.17
C THR A 65 20.89 -8.08 35.05
N HIS A 66 20.93 -7.52 33.83
CA HIS A 66 21.54 -6.23 33.59
C HIS A 66 20.80 -5.08 34.32
N HIS A 67 19.47 -5.12 34.37
CA HIS A 67 18.65 -4.13 35.09
C HIS A 67 18.87 -4.17 36.60
N LEU A 68 18.96 -5.37 37.18
CA LEU A 68 19.13 -5.55 38.62
C LEU A 68 20.60 -5.49 39.08
N GLY A 69 21.54 -5.70 38.17
CA GLY A 69 22.98 -5.75 38.44
C GLY A 69 23.47 -7.07 39.05
N TYR A 70 22.64 -8.11 39.09
CA TYR A 70 22.99 -9.40 39.69
C TYR A 70 22.19 -10.58 39.10
N GLU A 71 22.76 -11.79 39.22
CA GLU A 71 22.20 -13.02 38.67
C GLU A 71 21.15 -13.68 39.56
N ALA A 72 20.37 -14.62 39.01
CA ALA A 72 19.41 -15.37 39.80
C ALA A 72 20.11 -16.18 40.91
N GLY A 73 19.71 -15.93 42.18
CA GLY A 73 20.28 -16.62 43.35
C GLY A 73 21.54 -15.99 43.93
N ASP A 74 22.03 -14.89 43.36
CA ASP A 74 23.22 -14.19 43.85
C ASP A 74 22.97 -13.52 45.23
N PRO A 75 23.83 -13.74 46.25
CA PRO A 75 23.78 -13.04 47.53
C PRO A 75 23.74 -11.51 47.42
N ALA A 76 24.31 -10.93 46.35
CA ALA A 76 24.29 -9.48 46.10
C ALA A 76 22.87 -8.90 45.99
N GLY A 77 21.88 -9.73 45.64
CA GLY A 77 20.47 -9.34 45.58
C GLY A 77 19.76 -9.24 46.94
N ARG A 78 20.41 -9.62 48.04
CA ARG A 78 19.80 -9.56 49.39
C ARG A 78 19.88 -8.14 49.93
N GLY A 79 18.73 -7.51 50.14
CA GLY A 79 18.65 -6.15 50.71
C GLY A 79 18.91 -5.02 49.70
N SER A 80 18.99 -5.32 48.40
CA SER A 80 19.17 -4.35 47.31
C SER A 80 17.95 -3.44 47.04
N GLY A 81 16.84 -3.64 47.75
CA GLY A 81 15.60 -2.87 47.60
C GLY A 81 14.72 -3.26 46.39
N ASN A 82 15.25 -3.97 45.40
CA ASN A 82 14.49 -4.57 44.31
C ASN A 82 14.96 -6.00 44.05
N SER A 83 14.03 -6.92 43.81
CA SER A 83 14.36 -8.33 43.63
C SER A 83 13.61 -8.99 42.49
N ARG A 84 14.15 -10.08 41.93
CA ARG A 84 13.42 -10.92 40.98
C ARG A 84 12.17 -11.50 41.66
N ASN A 85 11.02 -11.47 40.98
CA ASN A 85 9.73 -11.85 41.54
C ASN A 85 8.95 -12.79 40.60
N GLY A 86 9.63 -13.85 40.17
CA GLY A 86 9.07 -14.87 39.27
C GLY A 86 8.89 -14.39 37.84
N THR A 87 7.94 -15.01 37.14
CA THR A 87 7.64 -14.77 35.73
C THR A 87 6.14 -14.50 35.52
N THR A 88 5.79 -13.92 34.38
CA THR A 88 4.40 -13.72 33.94
C THR A 88 4.22 -14.33 32.55
N PRO A 89 3.22 -15.20 32.34
CA PRO A 89 3.01 -15.82 31.04
C PRO A 89 2.55 -14.79 30.01
N LYS A 90 3.15 -14.82 28.82
CA LYS A 90 2.81 -13.93 27.72
C LYS A 90 2.93 -14.68 26.40
N THR A 91 1.81 -14.85 25.70
CA THR A 91 1.84 -15.31 24.31
C THR A 91 2.21 -14.16 23.38
N VAL A 92 3.20 -14.42 22.54
CA VAL A 92 3.75 -13.49 21.55
C VAL A 92 3.60 -14.08 20.16
N SER A 93 2.99 -13.36 19.24
CA SER A 93 2.88 -13.73 17.83
C SER A 93 4.22 -13.46 17.12
N THR A 94 4.80 -14.52 16.56
CA THR A 94 6.01 -14.47 15.72
C THR A 94 5.68 -14.87 14.28
N VAL A 95 6.67 -14.88 13.38
CA VAL A 95 6.49 -15.29 11.98
C VAL A 95 6.13 -16.77 11.86
N ASN A 96 6.60 -17.62 12.78
CA ASN A 96 6.35 -19.06 12.75
C ASN A 96 5.12 -19.47 13.59
N GLY A 97 4.36 -18.47 14.08
CA GLY A 97 3.17 -18.68 14.89
C GLY A 97 3.25 -18.08 16.30
N PRO A 98 2.21 -18.30 17.12
CA PRO A 98 2.15 -17.84 18.50
C PRO A 98 3.10 -18.66 19.41
N VAL A 99 3.93 -17.96 20.18
CA VAL A 99 4.89 -18.53 21.11
C VAL A 99 4.55 -18.09 22.54
N ALA A 100 4.31 -19.04 23.44
CA ALA A 100 4.08 -18.76 24.86
C ALA A 100 5.40 -18.63 25.61
N ILE A 101 5.74 -17.41 26.05
CA ILE A 101 6.97 -17.12 26.81
C ILE A 101 6.66 -16.78 28.26
N ALA A 102 7.57 -17.14 29.17
CA ALA A 102 7.57 -16.72 30.56
C ALA A 102 8.44 -15.45 30.72
N VAL A 103 7.78 -14.28 30.85
CA VAL A 103 8.50 -13.00 30.96
C VAL A 103 8.93 -12.78 32.42
N PRO A 104 10.22 -12.62 32.72
CA PRO A 104 10.69 -12.39 34.07
C PRO A 104 10.32 -10.98 34.56
N ARG A 105 10.12 -10.82 35.86
CA ARG A 105 9.69 -9.55 36.46
C ARG A 105 10.45 -9.23 37.74
N ASP A 106 10.57 -7.94 38.01
CA ASP A 106 11.07 -7.43 39.28
C ASP A 106 9.94 -7.20 40.30
N ARG A 107 10.32 -7.03 41.56
CA ARG A 107 9.42 -6.80 42.70
C ARG A 107 8.75 -5.43 42.59
N ASN A 108 9.53 -4.42 42.19
CA ASN A 108 9.09 -3.03 42.16
C ASN A 108 8.38 -2.64 40.84
N GLY A 109 8.37 -3.53 39.83
CA GLY A 109 7.72 -3.28 38.54
C GLY A 109 8.47 -2.28 37.63
N SER A 110 9.70 -1.92 38.00
CA SER A 110 10.55 -0.93 37.32
C SER A 110 11.22 -1.45 36.05
N PHE A 111 11.28 -2.78 35.87
CA PHE A 111 11.94 -3.39 34.72
C PHE A 111 11.16 -3.15 33.43
N GLU A 112 11.76 -2.55 32.41
CA GLU A 112 11.16 -2.35 31.08
C GLU A 112 11.97 -3.12 30.02
N PRO A 113 11.54 -4.34 29.63
CA PRO A 113 12.28 -5.16 28.66
C PRO A 113 12.28 -4.51 27.27
N ALA A 114 13.43 -4.54 26.60
CA ALA A 114 13.60 -3.96 25.27
C ALA A 114 13.27 -4.97 24.17
N ILE A 115 13.67 -6.23 24.33
CA ILE A 115 13.41 -7.31 23.36
C ILE A 115 11.92 -7.60 23.21
N VAL A 116 11.19 -7.71 24.33
CA VAL A 116 9.73 -7.92 24.33
C VAL A 116 9.03 -6.88 25.20
N PRO A 117 8.72 -5.68 24.66
CA PRO A 117 8.16 -4.58 25.43
C PRO A 117 6.87 -4.96 26.17
N LYS A 118 6.64 -4.31 27.32
CA LYS A 118 5.41 -4.49 28.12
C LYS A 118 4.18 -4.28 27.23
N LYS A 119 3.16 -5.14 27.41
CA LYS A 119 1.89 -5.13 26.66
C LYS A 119 1.99 -5.39 25.14
N VAL A 120 3.18 -5.38 24.54
CA VAL A 120 3.37 -5.70 23.12
C VAL A 120 3.46 -7.21 22.94
N ARG A 121 2.50 -7.80 22.21
CA ARG A 121 2.44 -9.26 21.96
C ARG A 121 2.82 -9.65 20.54
N ARG A 122 3.30 -8.71 19.72
CA ARG A 122 3.64 -8.97 18.33
C ARG A 122 5.12 -8.68 18.14
N LEU A 123 5.89 -9.72 17.80
CA LEU A 123 7.29 -9.59 17.44
C LEU A 123 7.42 -9.85 15.93
N GLY A 124 7.99 -8.87 15.23
CA GLY A 124 8.32 -9.01 13.81
C GLY A 124 7.49 -8.14 12.86
N ASN A 125 7.64 -8.46 11.57
CA ASN A 125 7.26 -7.58 10.46
C ASN A 125 5.78 -7.72 10.02
N LEU A 126 4.90 -8.24 10.89
CA LEU A 126 3.50 -8.54 10.54
C LEU A 126 2.73 -7.28 10.10
N ASN A 127 3.06 -6.12 10.66
CA ASN A 127 2.45 -4.85 10.24
C ASN A 127 2.75 -4.53 8.77
N SER A 128 3.97 -4.75 8.28
CA SER A 128 4.26 -4.47 6.85
C SER A 128 3.62 -5.50 5.93
N VAL A 129 3.47 -6.75 6.38
CA VAL A 129 2.72 -7.77 5.65
C VAL A 129 1.27 -7.32 5.52
N VAL A 130 0.61 -6.94 6.62
CA VAL A 130 -0.75 -6.39 6.61
C VAL A 130 -0.87 -5.20 5.65
N LEU A 131 0.04 -4.24 5.72
CA LEU A 131 0.06 -3.07 4.82
C LEU A 131 0.25 -3.47 3.35
N SER A 132 1.12 -4.44 3.06
CA SER A 132 1.33 -4.96 1.71
C SER A 132 0.07 -5.64 1.17
N LEU A 133 -0.57 -6.49 1.97
CA LEU A 133 -1.81 -7.18 1.60
C LEU A 133 -2.95 -6.18 1.35
N TYR A 134 -3.07 -5.16 2.22
CA TYR A 134 -4.04 -4.09 2.04
C TYR A 134 -3.77 -3.26 0.77
N SER A 135 -2.50 -2.92 0.50
CA SER A 135 -2.10 -2.17 -0.71
C SER A 135 -2.40 -2.91 -2.01
N ARG A 136 -2.48 -4.24 -1.97
CA ARG A 136 -2.87 -5.10 -3.10
C ARG A 136 -4.38 -5.19 -3.31
N GLY A 137 -5.18 -4.55 -2.44
CA GLY A 137 -6.62 -4.45 -2.55
C GLY A 137 -7.38 -5.62 -1.91
N MET A 138 -6.76 -6.39 -1.02
CA MET A 138 -7.47 -7.43 -0.26
C MET A 138 -8.35 -6.79 0.82
N THR A 139 -9.52 -7.36 1.05
CA THR A 139 -10.42 -6.86 2.08
C THR A 139 -9.88 -7.22 3.47
N THR A 140 -10.30 -6.49 4.50
CA THR A 140 -9.87 -6.79 5.89
C THR A 140 -10.24 -8.21 6.33
N ARG A 141 -11.33 -8.78 5.79
CA ARG A 141 -11.74 -10.18 6.01
C ARG A 141 -10.81 -11.16 5.33
N ASP A 142 -10.41 -10.88 4.08
CA ASP A 142 -9.49 -11.75 3.35
C ASP A 142 -8.09 -11.72 3.98
N ILE A 143 -7.67 -10.57 4.48
CA ILE A 143 -6.40 -10.42 5.20
C ILE A 143 -6.42 -11.22 6.51
N GLU A 144 -7.51 -11.13 7.29
CA GLU A 144 -7.68 -11.92 8.52
C GLU A 144 -7.58 -13.43 8.22
N ALA A 145 -8.35 -13.93 7.24
CA ALA A 145 -8.32 -15.33 6.85
C ALA A 145 -6.93 -15.78 6.36
N HIS A 146 -6.25 -14.94 5.56
CA HIS A 146 -4.91 -15.25 5.05
C HIS A 146 -3.85 -15.30 6.16
N LEU A 147 -3.95 -14.42 7.16
CA LEU A 147 -3.02 -14.42 8.29
C LEU A 147 -3.23 -15.61 9.22
N GLU A 148 -4.49 -16.05 9.38
CA GLU A 148 -4.81 -17.27 10.12
C GLU A 148 -4.29 -18.52 9.40
N GLU A 149 -4.51 -18.63 8.09
CA GLU A 149 -4.11 -19.79 7.29
C GLU A 149 -2.60 -19.94 7.16
N VAL A 150 -1.87 -18.85 6.85
CA VAL A 150 -0.44 -18.92 6.55
C VAL A 150 0.42 -18.80 7.79
N TYR A 151 0.02 -17.97 8.76
CA TYR A 151 0.84 -17.64 9.93
C TYR A 151 0.26 -18.15 11.25
N GLY A 152 -0.92 -18.80 11.26
CA GLY A 152 -1.57 -19.25 12.48
C GLY A 152 -1.92 -18.11 13.45
N ALA A 153 -1.99 -16.88 12.94
CA ALA A 153 -2.15 -15.68 13.76
C ALA A 153 -3.58 -15.14 13.64
N SER A 154 -4.32 -15.18 14.74
CA SER A 154 -5.64 -14.54 14.81
C SER A 154 -5.49 -13.02 14.96
N VAL A 155 -5.83 -12.29 13.88
CA VAL A 155 -5.74 -10.82 13.81
C VAL A 155 -7.11 -10.26 13.52
N SER A 156 -7.69 -9.52 14.47
CA SER A 156 -9.02 -8.94 14.27
C SER A 156 -9.04 -7.86 13.18
N ARG A 157 -10.21 -7.66 12.56
CA ARG A 157 -10.43 -6.60 11.55
C ARG A 157 -10.18 -5.19 12.09
N GLU A 158 -10.56 -4.94 13.35
CA GLU A 158 -10.27 -3.69 14.05
C GLU A 158 -8.76 -3.46 14.12
N LEU A 159 -8.00 -4.53 14.39
CA LEU A 159 -6.56 -4.43 14.46
C LEU A 159 -5.93 -4.14 13.09
N ILE A 160 -6.45 -4.75 12.02
CA ILE A 160 -6.02 -4.43 10.65
C ILE A 160 -6.29 -2.95 10.33
N SER A 161 -7.46 -2.42 10.72
CA SER A 161 -7.80 -1.01 10.57
C SER A 161 -6.80 -0.11 11.32
N ASN A 162 -6.52 -0.42 12.59
CA ASN A 162 -5.57 0.36 13.39
C ASN A 162 -4.15 0.34 12.81
N ILE A 163 -3.72 -0.77 12.20
CA ILE A 163 -2.43 -0.85 11.51
C ILE A 163 -2.40 0.08 10.29
N THR A 164 -3.50 0.13 9.53
CA THR A 164 -3.60 1.05 8.38
C THR A 164 -3.69 2.52 8.78
N GLU A 165 -4.06 2.84 10.02
CA GLU A 165 -4.05 4.21 10.52
C GLU A 165 -2.63 4.75 10.73
N VAL A 166 -1.65 3.87 10.97
CA VAL A 166 -0.24 4.28 11.20
C VAL A 166 0.33 5.02 9.98
N VAL A 167 -0.09 4.66 8.76
CA VAL A 167 0.39 5.31 7.53
C VAL A 167 -0.33 6.62 7.19
N VAL A 168 -1.34 7.03 7.96
CA VAL A 168 -2.10 8.26 7.68
C VAL A 168 -1.20 9.49 7.75
N ASP A 169 -0.27 9.55 8.70
CA ASP A 169 0.64 10.68 8.82
C ASP A 169 1.70 10.68 7.72
N GLU A 170 2.14 9.50 7.26
CA GLU A 170 3.00 9.38 6.08
C GLU A 170 2.28 9.84 4.80
N ILE A 171 0.98 9.53 4.66
CA ILE A 171 0.16 10.02 3.53
C ILE A 171 0.06 11.55 3.57
N LYS A 172 -0.16 12.15 4.74
CA LYS A 172 -0.19 13.61 4.89
C LYS A 172 1.16 14.24 4.52
N ALA A 173 2.26 13.65 5.00
CA ALA A 173 3.61 14.10 4.66
C ALA A 173 3.89 13.97 3.15
N TRP A 174 3.41 12.90 2.52
CA TRP A 174 3.50 12.74 1.07
C TRP A 174 2.65 13.77 0.30
N GLN A 175 1.45 14.08 0.80
CA GLN A 175 0.58 15.10 0.20
C GLN A 175 1.18 16.51 0.29
N SER A 176 1.93 16.83 1.35
CA SER A 176 2.58 18.13 1.54
C SER A 176 4.03 18.19 1.06
N ARG A 177 4.55 17.11 0.45
CA ARG A 177 5.95 17.04 0.00
C ARG A 177 6.27 18.15 -1.01
N PRO A 178 7.50 18.69 -0.99
CA PRO A 178 7.96 19.60 -2.03
C PRO A 178 7.98 18.89 -3.39
N LEU A 179 7.66 19.64 -4.43
CA LEU A 179 7.62 19.21 -5.82
C LEU A 179 8.70 19.93 -6.63
N ASP A 180 9.04 19.37 -7.79
CA ASP A 180 10.02 19.99 -8.69
C ASP A 180 9.47 21.28 -9.31
N GLU A 181 10.37 22.16 -9.73
CA GLU A 181 10.00 23.48 -10.24
C GLU A 181 9.24 23.40 -11.57
N VAL A 182 9.54 22.43 -12.42
CA VAL A 182 8.98 22.36 -13.78
C VAL A 182 8.46 20.96 -14.08
N TYR A 183 7.20 20.89 -14.49
CA TYR A 183 6.58 19.68 -15.03
C TYR A 183 6.10 19.93 -16.46
N PRO A 184 6.80 19.43 -17.49
CA PRO A 184 6.40 19.61 -18.89
C PRO A 184 4.94 19.22 -19.19
N ILE A 185 4.46 18.13 -18.59
CA ILE A 185 3.09 17.64 -18.84
C ILE A 185 2.42 17.36 -17.51
N LEU A 186 1.22 17.90 -17.32
CA LEU A 186 0.33 17.62 -16.20
C LEU A 186 -0.93 16.92 -16.72
N TYR A 187 -1.23 15.75 -16.16
CA TYR A 187 -2.50 15.05 -16.35
C TYR A 187 -3.35 15.18 -15.07
N ILE A 188 -4.62 15.49 -15.23
CA ILE A 188 -5.60 15.44 -14.15
C ILE A 188 -6.71 14.48 -14.55
N ASP A 189 -6.92 13.44 -13.74
CA ASP A 189 -7.97 12.45 -13.93
C ASP A 189 -8.87 12.35 -12.69
N GLY A 190 -10.11 11.92 -12.88
CA GLY A 190 -11.13 11.82 -11.83
C GLY A 190 -11.72 10.43 -11.72
N LEU A 191 -11.63 9.82 -10.54
CA LEU A 191 -12.24 8.53 -10.24
C LEU A 191 -13.48 8.70 -9.35
N ARG A 192 -14.64 8.26 -9.83
CA ARG A 192 -15.88 8.25 -9.04
C ARG A 192 -15.87 7.11 -8.02
N LEU A 193 -15.96 7.46 -6.75
CA LEU A 193 -15.95 6.54 -5.62
C LEU A 193 -17.28 6.65 -4.85
N ARG A 194 -17.83 5.50 -4.45
CA ARG A 194 -18.99 5.46 -3.53
C ARG A 194 -18.45 5.41 -2.11
N ILE A 195 -18.64 6.49 -1.36
CA ILE A 195 -18.12 6.63 0.00
C ILE A 195 -19.30 6.82 0.95
N LYS A 196 -19.27 6.16 2.09
CA LYS A 196 -20.24 6.40 3.16
C LYS A 196 -19.77 7.61 3.95
N ASP A 197 -20.53 8.70 3.89
CA ASP A 197 -20.25 9.95 4.57
C ASP A 197 -21.46 10.35 5.41
N ASN A 198 -21.26 10.63 6.71
CA ASN A 198 -22.32 10.92 7.68
C ASN A 198 -23.51 9.94 7.64
N GLY A 199 -23.22 8.65 7.43
CA GLY A 199 -24.24 7.59 7.37
C GLY A 199 -24.91 7.40 6.00
N VAL A 200 -24.71 8.31 5.05
CA VAL A 200 -25.27 8.24 3.69
C VAL A 200 -24.20 7.85 2.68
N VAL A 201 -24.51 6.91 1.78
CA VAL A 201 -23.59 6.56 0.68
C VAL A 201 -23.71 7.60 -0.42
N THR A 202 -22.72 8.49 -0.50
CA THR A 202 -22.61 9.52 -1.54
C THR A 202 -21.57 9.12 -2.58
N THR A 203 -21.74 9.59 -3.81
CA THR A 203 -20.72 9.41 -4.85
C THR A 203 -19.83 10.63 -4.83
N LYS A 204 -18.56 10.45 -4.46
CA LYS A 204 -17.52 11.48 -4.46
C LYS A 204 -16.57 11.24 -5.64
N VAL A 205 -15.79 12.25 -6.01
CA VAL A 205 -14.74 12.11 -7.03
C VAL A 205 -13.37 12.28 -6.38
N ALA A 206 -12.49 11.31 -6.60
CA ALA A 206 -11.08 11.40 -6.28
C ALA A 206 -10.31 11.88 -7.51
N TYR A 207 -9.77 13.09 -7.44
CA TYR A 207 -8.93 13.67 -8.48
C TYR A 207 -7.47 13.32 -8.23
N LEU A 208 -6.81 12.79 -9.25
CA LEU A 208 -5.39 12.45 -9.25
C LEU A 208 -4.66 13.36 -10.23
N ALA A 209 -3.66 14.10 -9.74
CA ALA A 209 -2.73 14.85 -10.57
C ALA A 209 -1.46 14.02 -10.81
N ILE A 210 -1.09 13.84 -12.08
CA ILE A 210 0.13 13.16 -12.49
C ILE A 210 0.97 14.13 -13.33
N GLY A 211 2.16 14.47 -12.83
CA GLY A 211 3.16 15.26 -13.55
C GLY A 211 4.16 14.35 -14.25
N VAL A 212 4.61 14.74 -15.44
CA VAL A 212 5.78 14.15 -16.10
C VAL A 212 6.95 15.09 -15.85
N ASP A 213 8.06 14.58 -15.31
CA ASP A 213 9.27 15.36 -15.08
C ASP A 213 10.08 15.58 -16.38
N LEU A 214 11.20 16.30 -16.28
CA LEU A 214 12.12 16.54 -17.40
C LEU A 214 12.82 15.26 -17.89
N ASP A 215 12.91 14.24 -17.04
CA ASP A 215 13.46 12.93 -17.38
C ASP A 215 12.42 11.99 -18.03
N GLY A 216 11.17 12.45 -18.20
CA GLY A 216 10.07 11.69 -18.77
C GLY A 216 9.40 10.69 -17.80
N ARG A 217 9.68 10.76 -16.50
CA ARG A 217 9.08 9.91 -15.47
C ARG A 217 7.78 10.52 -14.97
N LYS A 218 6.79 9.65 -14.75
CA LYS A 218 5.47 10.02 -14.24
C LYS A 218 5.49 10.01 -12.71
N HIS A 219 5.07 11.12 -12.11
CA HIS A 219 4.95 11.30 -10.67
C HIS A 219 3.51 11.63 -10.31
N ALA A 220 2.95 10.93 -9.32
CA ALA A 220 1.71 11.37 -8.69
C ALA A 220 2.01 12.62 -7.84
N LEU A 221 1.46 13.76 -8.22
CA LEU A 221 1.69 15.03 -7.53
C LEU A 221 0.75 15.19 -6.33
N GLY A 222 -0.47 14.69 -6.42
CA GLY A 222 -1.44 14.73 -5.32
C GLY A 222 -2.75 14.04 -5.64
N VAL A 223 -3.54 13.82 -4.59
CA VAL A 223 -4.88 13.22 -4.65
C VAL A 223 -5.82 14.07 -3.80
N TRP A 224 -6.98 14.43 -4.35
CA TRP A 224 -8.00 15.22 -3.65
C TRP A 224 -9.38 14.58 -3.81
N ILE A 225 -10.10 14.39 -2.72
CA ILE A 225 -11.45 13.82 -2.72
C ILE A 225 -12.45 14.93 -2.46
N GLN A 226 -13.43 15.10 -3.35
CA GLN A 226 -14.42 16.16 -3.24
C GLN A 226 -15.82 15.70 -3.68
N ASP A 227 -16.85 16.32 -3.11
CA ASP A 227 -18.26 16.01 -3.38
C ASP A 227 -18.79 16.66 -4.66
N SER A 228 -18.33 17.87 -4.98
CA SER A 228 -18.78 18.65 -6.13
C SER A 228 -17.62 19.30 -6.89
N GLU A 229 -17.78 19.37 -8.20
CA GLU A 229 -16.91 20.14 -9.09
C GLU A 229 -17.22 21.63 -8.95
N GLY A 230 -16.18 22.45 -8.76
CA GLY A 230 -16.33 23.90 -8.72
C GLY A 230 -15.02 24.63 -8.98
N ALA A 231 -15.09 25.80 -9.61
CA ALA A 231 -13.90 26.59 -9.96
C ALA A 231 -13.01 26.94 -8.76
N LYS A 232 -13.61 27.19 -7.58
CA LYS A 232 -12.88 27.45 -6.33
C LYS A 232 -12.04 26.26 -5.86
N PHE A 233 -12.54 25.04 -6.07
CA PHE A 233 -11.80 23.83 -5.74
C PHE A 233 -10.56 23.69 -6.62
N TRP A 234 -10.71 23.90 -7.93
CA TRP A 234 -9.57 23.84 -8.86
C TRP A 234 -8.52 24.91 -8.59
N GLN A 235 -8.94 26.14 -8.25
CA GLN A 235 -8.00 27.16 -7.80
C GLN A 235 -7.22 26.70 -6.56
N LYS A 236 -7.88 26.09 -5.57
CA LYS A 236 -7.20 25.54 -4.39
C LYS A 236 -6.18 24.46 -4.76
N VAL A 237 -6.53 23.53 -5.65
CA VAL A 237 -5.61 22.46 -6.10
C VAL A 237 -4.39 23.03 -6.83
N VAL A 238 -4.59 23.97 -7.74
CA VAL A 238 -3.51 24.56 -8.54
C VAL A 238 -2.61 25.46 -7.67
N ILE A 239 -3.19 26.17 -6.68
CA ILE A 239 -2.42 26.92 -5.65
C ILE A 239 -1.60 25.96 -4.78
N ASP A 240 -2.16 24.83 -4.38
CA ASP A 240 -1.44 23.82 -3.59
C ASP A 240 -0.18 23.33 -4.33
N LEU A 241 -0.32 22.99 -5.61
CA LEU A 241 0.82 22.61 -6.46
C LEU A 241 1.89 23.71 -6.52
N ARG A 242 1.47 24.97 -6.66
CA ARG A 242 2.37 26.13 -6.70
C ARG A 242 3.10 26.32 -5.37
N ASN A 243 2.38 26.24 -4.26
CA ASN A 243 2.94 26.40 -2.92
C ASN A 243 3.95 25.30 -2.58
N ARG A 244 3.81 24.12 -3.19
CA ARG A 244 4.72 22.98 -3.02
C ARG A 244 5.98 23.07 -3.88
N GLY A 245 6.09 24.04 -4.78
CA GLY A 245 7.32 24.31 -5.53
C GLY A 245 7.15 24.40 -7.03
N VAL A 246 6.01 23.98 -7.59
CA VAL A 246 5.77 24.03 -9.04
C VAL A 246 5.74 25.49 -9.51
N ARG A 247 6.69 25.85 -10.37
CA ARG A 247 6.83 27.17 -10.98
C ARG A 247 6.22 27.23 -12.36
N ASP A 248 6.39 26.16 -13.15
CA ASP A 248 5.94 26.16 -14.53
C ASP A 248 5.40 24.78 -14.99
N ILE A 249 4.39 24.86 -15.86
CA ILE A 249 3.72 23.72 -16.49
C ILE A 249 3.54 24.07 -17.96
N LEU A 250 4.14 23.29 -18.87
CA LEU A 250 4.05 23.61 -20.31
C LEU A 250 2.69 23.19 -20.88
N ILE A 251 2.26 21.96 -20.60
CA ILE A 251 1.03 21.37 -21.12
C ILE A 251 0.20 20.79 -19.99
N ALA A 252 -1.05 21.22 -19.87
CA ALA A 252 -2.02 20.62 -18.96
C ALA A 252 -3.12 19.89 -19.73
N CYS A 253 -3.22 18.57 -19.54
CA CYS A 253 -4.26 17.73 -20.11
C CYS A 253 -5.41 17.57 -19.11
N CYS A 254 -6.56 18.16 -19.44
CA CYS A 254 -7.76 18.16 -18.60
C CYS A 254 -8.91 17.40 -19.27
N ASP A 255 -9.74 16.71 -18.49
CA ASP A 255 -10.90 15.97 -19.00
C ASP A 255 -12.21 16.74 -18.85
N GLY A 256 -12.47 17.73 -19.70
CA GLY A 256 -13.77 18.42 -19.73
C GLY A 256 -14.24 19.04 -18.40
N LEU A 257 -13.35 19.11 -17.40
CA LEU A 257 -13.65 19.54 -16.04
C LEU A 257 -13.95 21.03 -16.04
N THR A 258 -15.14 21.38 -15.57
CA THR A 258 -15.61 22.77 -15.57
C THR A 258 -14.78 23.63 -14.59
N GLY A 259 -14.27 24.76 -15.07
CA GLY A 259 -13.49 25.72 -14.28
C GLY A 259 -12.02 25.35 -14.02
N LEU A 260 -11.56 24.16 -14.40
CA LEU A 260 -10.15 23.78 -14.29
C LEU A 260 -9.25 24.55 -15.29
N PRO A 261 -9.61 24.68 -16.59
CA PRO A 261 -8.83 25.48 -17.53
C PRO A 261 -8.62 26.93 -17.06
N ASP A 262 -9.66 27.54 -16.48
CA ASP A 262 -9.61 28.92 -15.99
C ASP A 262 -8.74 29.04 -14.73
N ALA A 263 -8.81 28.06 -13.84
CA ALA A 263 -7.94 27.99 -12.66
C ALA A 263 -6.45 27.86 -13.05
N ILE A 264 -6.14 27.02 -14.04
CA ILE A 264 -4.77 26.86 -14.55
C ILE A 264 -4.29 28.17 -15.16
N ARG A 265 -5.04 28.76 -16.09
CA ARG A 265 -4.65 30.02 -16.76
C ARG A 265 -4.46 31.19 -15.81
N SER A 266 -5.20 31.21 -14.69
CA SER A 266 -5.06 32.23 -13.65
C SER A 266 -3.72 32.15 -12.91
N ILE A 267 -3.20 30.93 -12.70
CA ILE A 267 -2.02 30.70 -11.86
C ILE A 267 -0.75 30.47 -12.70
N TYR A 268 -0.90 29.80 -13.84
CA TYR A 268 0.12 29.51 -14.85
C TYR A 268 -0.36 30.00 -16.22
N PRO A 269 -0.13 31.29 -16.55
CA PRO A 269 -0.69 31.91 -17.76
C PRO A 269 -0.10 31.38 -19.06
N GLU A 270 1.15 30.91 -19.03
CA GLU A 270 1.87 30.36 -20.20
C GLU A 270 1.52 28.89 -20.49
N THR A 271 0.76 28.22 -19.61
CA THR A 271 0.41 26.81 -19.77
C THR A 271 -0.59 26.59 -20.90
N VAL A 272 -0.26 25.69 -21.82
CA VAL A 272 -1.17 25.25 -22.86
C VAL A 272 -2.14 24.21 -22.29
N VAL A 273 -3.40 24.62 -22.07
CA VAL A 273 -4.46 23.71 -21.64
C VAL A 273 -5.05 22.98 -22.84
N GLN A 274 -5.00 21.64 -22.82
CA GLN A 274 -5.56 20.76 -23.84
C GLN A 274 -6.60 19.83 -23.23
N THR A 275 -7.68 19.55 -23.98
CA THR A 275 -8.61 18.49 -23.62
C THR A 275 -7.96 17.14 -23.88
N SER A 276 -7.96 16.24 -22.90
CA SER A 276 -7.31 14.93 -23.05
C SER A 276 -8.04 14.07 -24.11
N SER A 277 -7.30 13.60 -25.12
CA SER A 277 -7.84 12.69 -26.15
C SER A 277 -8.16 11.30 -25.60
N ILE A 278 -7.46 10.88 -24.54
CA ILE A 278 -7.63 9.58 -23.87
C ILE A 278 -9.01 9.48 -23.21
N ASN A 279 -9.45 10.50 -22.48
CA ASN A 279 -10.78 10.47 -21.86
C ASN A 279 -11.88 10.72 -22.89
N ASN A 280 -11.64 11.51 -23.94
CA ASN A 280 -12.60 11.64 -25.04
C ASN A 280 -12.86 10.28 -25.76
N GLY A 281 -11.80 9.48 -25.94
CA GLY A 281 -11.93 8.10 -26.44
C GLY A 281 -12.71 7.18 -25.50
N ARG A 282 -12.52 7.29 -24.19
CA ARG A 282 -13.29 6.54 -23.18
C ARG A 282 -14.76 6.98 -23.11
N ALA A 283 -15.04 8.29 -23.15
CA ALA A 283 -16.40 8.84 -23.15
C ALA A 283 -17.18 8.41 -24.40
N GLY A 284 -16.54 8.44 -25.58
CA GLY A 284 -17.12 7.93 -26.83
C GLY A 284 -17.39 6.42 -26.81
N MET A 285 -16.54 5.63 -26.15
CA MET A 285 -16.70 4.18 -26.04
C MET A 285 -17.83 3.79 -25.05
N VAL A 286 -18.04 4.57 -23.98
CA VAL A 286 -19.15 4.35 -23.04
C VAL A 286 -20.51 4.62 -23.69
N SER A 287 -20.62 5.64 -24.57
CA SER A 287 -21.85 5.91 -25.35
C SER A 287 -22.20 4.77 -26.31
N ALA A 288 -21.20 4.17 -26.96
CA ALA A 288 -21.39 3.03 -27.86
C ALA A 288 -21.75 1.72 -27.12
N PHE A 289 -21.27 1.53 -25.89
CA PHE A 289 -21.55 0.32 -25.09
C PHE A 289 -22.95 0.30 -24.46
N THR A 290 -23.52 1.47 -24.14
CA THR A 290 -24.92 1.55 -23.65
C THR A 290 -25.95 1.24 -24.73
N CYS A 291 -25.59 1.27 -26.01
CA CYS A 291 -26.48 0.92 -27.12
C CYS A 291 -26.47 -0.58 -27.47
N THR A 292 -25.45 -1.34 -27.02
CA THR A 292 -25.26 -2.75 -27.42
C THR A 292 -25.69 -3.78 -26.37
N THR A 293 -26.07 -3.36 -25.15
CA THR A 293 -26.37 -4.30 -24.04
C THR A 293 -27.87 -4.53 -23.79
N THR A 294 -28.76 -3.80 -24.45
CA THR A 294 -30.20 -4.08 -24.44
C THR A 294 -30.68 -4.38 -25.85
N GLY A 295 -30.65 -5.65 -26.23
CA GLY A 295 -31.24 -6.18 -27.46
C GLY A 295 -32.77 -6.02 -27.50
N ARG A 296 -33.26 -4.79 -27.56
CA ARG A 296 -34.66 -4.45 -27.80
C ARG A 296 -34.75 -3.26 -28.75
N THR A 297 -34.97 -3.58 -30.02
CA THR A 297 -35.63 -2.69 -30.96
C THR A 297 -37.08 -2.50 -30.51
N CYS A 298 -37.43 -1.31 -30.05
CA CYS A 298 -38.81 -0.85 -30.03
C CYS A 298 -38.85 0.57 -30.60
N ALA A 299 -39.38 0.66 -31.82
CA ALA A 299 -39.71 1.87 -32.54
C ALA A 299 -40.97 2.52 -31.98
N ASN A 300 -41.10 3.83 -32.22
CA ASN A 300 -42.35 4.57 -32.46
C ASN A 300 -41.92 5.86 -33.16
N ALA A 301 -42.43 6.32 -34.31
CA ALA A 301 -43.20 5.77 -35.42
C ALA A 301 -43.01 6.79 -36.58
N SER A 302 -43.07 6.33 -37.84
CA SER A 302 -42.78 7.05 -39.10
C SER A 302 -43.87 8.10 -39.51
N PRO A 303 -43.71 8.95 -40.57
CA PRO A 303 -43.75 8.45 -41.96
C PRO A 303 -42.88 9.19 -43.00
N SER A 304 -42.50 8.40 -44.01
CA SER A 304 -42.20 8.76 -45.40
C SER A 304 -40.72 8.86 -45.84
N ARG A 305 -40.45 8.01 -46.86
CA ARG A 305 -39.34 7.99 -47.82
C ARG A 305 -37.95 7.55 -47.34
N SER A 306 -37.82 6.22 -47.34
CA SER A 306 -36.77 5.48 -48.03
C SER A 306 -35.73 6.31 -48.82
N THR A 307 -34.51 6.36 -48.30
CA THR A 307 -33.25 5.95 -48.97
C THR A 307 -32.07 6.26 -48.06
N CYS A 308 -31.57 5.27 -47.32
CA CYS A 308 -30.25 5.38 -46.70
C CYS A 308 -29.20 5.28 -47.79
N ARG A 309 -28.66 6.41 -48.26
CA ARG A 309 -27.34 6.44 -48.89
C ARG A 309 -26.28 6.49 -47.77
N PRO A 310 -25.20 5.69 -47.84
CA PRO A 310 -24.09 5.86 -46.92
C PRO A 310 -23.39 7.19 -47.24
N VAL A 311 -23.46 8.14 -46.30
CA VAL A 311 -22.66 9.36 -46.36
C VAL A 311 -21.25 8.99 -45.89
N ARG A 312 -20.28 9.02 -46.82
CA ARG A 312 -18.86 8.90 -46.49
C ARG A 312 -18.41 10.12 -45.68
N PRO A 313 -17.69 9.95 -44.54
CA PRO A 313 -16.98 11.04 -43.87
C PRO A 313 -15.94 11.67 -44.81
N TRP A 314 -15.76 12.98 -44.73
CA TRP A 314 -14.99 13.79 -45.69
C TRP A 314 -13.48 13.48 -45.74
N TRP A 315 -12.92 12.84 -44.72
CA TRP A 315 -11.52 12.42 -44.62
C TRP A 315 -11.17 11.16 -45.42
N LEU A 316 -12.17 10.49 -46.04
CA LEU A 316 -11.98 9.29 -46.87
C LEU A 316 -11.98 9.58 -48.38
N ARG A 317 -11.74 10.83 -48.78
CA ARG A 317 -11.63 11.22 -50.19
C ARG A 317 -10.16 11.52 -50.52
N GLY A 318 -9.42 10.47 -50.86
CA GLY A 318 -8.11 10.58 -51.52
C GLY A 318 -7.03 9.71 -50.92
N MET A 319 -7.08 8.39 -51.14
CA MET A 319 -5.90 7.51 -51.25
C MET A 319 -6.32 6.22 -51.96
N ASP A 320 -6.35 6.23 -53.29
CA ASP A 320 -6.26 5.01 -54.10
C ASP A 320 -4.82 4.91 -54.62
N ARG A 321 -4.00 4.04 -54.01
CA ARG A 321 -3.00 3.18 -54.68
C ARG A 321 -2.31 2.22 -53.69
N PRO A 322 -1.91 1.01 -54.14
CA PRO A 322 -1.81 -0.16 -53.27
C PRO A 322 -0.40 -0.42 -52.70
N ALA A 323 -0.43 -0.99 -51.49
CA ALA A 323 0.50 -1.93 -50.82
C ALA A 323 1.95 -2.09 -51.32
N ARG A 324 2.90 -1.86 -50.38
CA ARG A 324 4.02 -2.79 -50.13
C ARG A 324 4.17 -3.02 -48.63
N ALA A 325 4.42 -4.28 -48.28
CA ALA A 325 4.40 -4.84 -46.94
C ALA A 325 5.68 -4.53 -46.11
N ALA A 326 5.42 -4.17 -44.83
CA ALA A 326 6.08 -4.39 -43.53
C ALA A 326 7.58 -4.82 -43.41
N PRO A 327 8.26 -4.53 -42.27
CA PRO A 327 7.98 -5.24 -41.01
C PRO A 327 7.80 -4.34 -39.76
N PRO A 328 7.35 -4.91 -38.62
CA PRO A 328 6.71 -4.18 -37.53
C PRO A 328 7.68 -3.79 -36.40
N VAL A 329 7.41 -2.66 -35.73
CA VAL A 329 7.94 -2.38 -34.40
C VAL A 329 6.79 -2.59 -33.41
N SER A 330 7.00 -3.54 -32.51
CA SER A 330 6.07 -4.04 -31.50
C SER A 330 5.53 -2.93 -30.60
N ALA A 331 4.23 -2.69 -30.66
CA ALA A 331 3.49 -1.94 -29.65
C ALA A 331 3.24 -2.84 -28.43
N VAL A 332 4.01 -2.64 -27.36
CA VAL A 332 3.67 -3.14 -26.03
C VAL A 332 2.68 -2.14 -25.42
N SER A 333 1.40 -2.30 -25.75
CA SER A 333 0.31 -1.68 -25.01
C SER A 333 0.02 -2.55 -23.79
N ALA A 334 0.57 -2.17 -22.64
CA ALA A 334 0.23 -2.77 -21.36
C ALA A 334 -1.20 -2.35 -20.96
N GLU A 335 -2.09 -3.33 -20.96
CA GLU A 335 -3.49 -3.25 -20.59
C GLU A 335 -3.61 -3.16 -19.05
N MET A 336 -3.83 -1.96 -18.52
CA MET A 336 -4.04 -1.77 -17.07
C MET A 336 -5.53 -2.01 -16.75
N ARG A 337 -5.92 -3.28 -16.56
CA ARG A 337 -7.25 -3.66 -16.06
C ARG A 337 -7.29 -3.54 -14.53
N PHE A 338 -7.74 -2.40 -14.02
CA PHE A 338 -8.21 -2.32 -12.62
C PHE A 338 -9.66 -2.81 -12.55
N ARG A 339 -9.84 -4.02 -12.03
CA ARG A 339 -11.16 -4.63 -11.80
C ARG A 339 -11.64 -4.25 -10.40
N ALA A 340 -12.23 -3.08 -10.23
CA ALA A 340 -12.99 -2.76 -9.02
C ALA A 340 -14.39 -3.38 -9.15
N ARG A 341 -14.63 -4.51 -8.47
CA ARG A 341 -16.00 -5.02 -8.25
C ARG A 341 -16.59 -4.29 -7.05
N PRO A 342 -17.84 -3.79 -7.11
CA PRO A 342 -18.53 -3.31 -5.93
C PRO A 342 -18.97 -4.52 -5.10
N VAL A 343 -18.34 -4.74 -3.94
CA VAL A 343 -18.89 -5.63 -2.92
C VAL A 343 -19.99 -4.85 -2.20
N ILE A 344 -21.23 -5.24 -2.48
CA ILE A 344 -22.38 -4.94 -1.63
C ILE A 344 -22.25 -5.85 -0.40
N ALA A 345 -22.19 -5.28 0.80
CA ALA A 345 -22.64 -5.98 2.01
C ALA A 345 -22.90 -5.03 3.18
N ALA A 346 -23.95 -5.41 3.92
CA ALA A 346 -24.48 -4.91 5.18
C ALA A 346 -23.45 -4.63 6.28
#